data_AF-A0A969MLL6-F1
#
_entry.id   AF-A0A969MLL6-F1
#
_cell.length_a   1.000
_cell.length_b   1.000
_cell.length_c   1.000
_cell.angle_alpha   90.00
_cell.angle_beta   90.00
_cell.angle_gamma   90.00
#
_symmetry.space_group_name_H-M   'P 1'
#
loop_
_entity.id
_entity.type
_entity.pdbx_description
1 polymer ?
#
loop_
_entity_poly.entity_id
_entity_poly.type
_entity_poly.pdbx_seq_one_letter_code
_entity_poly.pdbx_strand_id
1 'polypeptide(L)'
;MSYRKMKRKRGRPRKTTLTLREDMQIENNSQKLNVDNNELPTNEENYDWDKEIDGSFVNNEITEPPINGKAEVEPSKSNNNSDEKQQTSTNGFVRVSKENSFKEPTIIHLIDGEKGGCGKSFFSRTFVEYCNSIAYDIAIVDADISNKDIATIYPSVEVAFFSDDEKLASKADKIFDLAFEKSVLVNLPAQVYSNVTDWIQRNDLVNLGKDNSIKFIKWFVCMGGVDSVNFFLQSLDDFGNDIIHVFVRNQGLCDEWEYINQMPEFQSAIDDYNFIVMDFPKFPFWERNMIDRLGITFDMAIAHPDIKVIPKQRIKNFLKVAYASLAATELIQ
;
A
#
# COMPACT_ATOMS: atom_id res chain seq x y z
N MET A 1 -62.56 -15.47 -24.10
CA MET A 1 -62.44 -14.09 -23.58
C MET A 1 -62.72 -14.13 -22.08
N SER A 2 -61.72 -13.89 -21.23
CA SER A 2 -61.87 -13.95 -19.76
C SER A 2 -61.43 -12.62 -19.14
N TYR A 3 -62.30 -12.06 -18.30
CA TYR A 3 -62.17 -10.76 -17.64
C TYR A 3 -61.64 -10.92 -16.20
N ARG A 4 -60.75 -9.99 -15.80
CA ARG A 4 -60.03 -9.86 -14.51
C ARG A 4 -60.93 -9.56 -13.29
N LYS A 5 -60.45 -9.92 -12.08
CA LYS A 5 -60.23 -8.97 -10.96
C LYS A 5 -59.26 -9.46 -9.85
N MET A 6 -58.79 -8.50 -9.04
CA MET A 6 -57.50 -8.33 -8.35
C MET A 6 -57.28 -8.91 -6.92
N LYS A 7 -55.96 -9.08 -6.62
CA LYS A 7 -55.12 -8.78 -5.42
C LYS A 7 -55.42 -9.33 -4.00
N ARG A 8 -54.34 -9.80 -3.34
CA ARG A 8 -54.12 -9.78 -1.87
C ARG A 8 -52.69 -9.32 -1.52
N LYS A 9 -52.57 -8.39 -0.56
CA LYS A 9 -51.36 -8.02 0.21
C LYS A 9 -51.44 -8.69 1.60
N ARG A 10 -50.31 -9.06 2.22
CA ARG A 10 -50.21 -9.30 3.67
C ARG A 10 -48.90 -8.69 4.21
N GLY A 11 -49.03 -7.96 5.31
CA GLY A 11 -47.97 -7.21 5.99
C GLY A 11 -47.38 -7.91 7.21
N ARG A 12 -46.34 -7.28 7.76
CA ARG A 12 -45.47 -7.66 8.90
C ARG A 12 -45.98 -7.06 10.22
N PRO A 13 -45.69 -7.66 11.39
CA PRO A 13 -45.68 -6.91 12.65
C PRO A 13 -44.31 -6.92 13.37
N ARG A 14 -43.96 -5.76 13.93
CA ARG A 14 -42.94 -5.50 14.98
C ARG A 14 -43.58 -5.69 16.37
N LYS A 15 -42.78 -6.00 17.41
CA LYS A 15 -43.03 -5.54 18.79
C LYS A 15 -41.73 -5.32 19.58
N THR A 16 -41.84 -4.39 20.52
CA THR A 16 -40.80 -3.57 21.19
C THR A 16 -40.84 -3.82 22.71
N THR A 17 -39.75 -3.41 23.39
CA THR A 17 -39.33 -3.35 24.82
C THR A 17 -40.34 -2.86 25.88
N LEU A 18 -40.03 -3.13 27.18
CA LEU A 18 -40.26 -2.37 28.47
C LEU A 18 -39.95 -3.36 29.66
N THR A 19 -38.96 -3.25 30.58
CA THR A 19 -38.53 -2.34 31.69
C THR A 19 -39.25 -2.42 33.06
N LEU A 20 -38.43 -2.33 34.14
CA LEU A 20 -38.65 -2.01 35.59
C LEU A 20 -38.63 -3.22 36.57
N ARG A 21 -37.62 -3.40 37.47
CA ARG A 21 -37.21 -2.74 38.76
C ARG A 21 -38.09 -3.11 39.99
N GLU A 22 -37.49 -3.76 41.00
CA GLU A 22 -37.43 -3.34 42.44
C GLU A 22 -36.89 -4.44 43.40
N ASP A 23 -35.80 -4.09 44.11
CA ASP A 23 -35.36 -4.33 45.51
C ASP A 23 -35.72 -5.57 46.36
N MET A 24 -34.68 -6.20 46.95
CA MET A 24 -34.50 -6.31 48.43
C MET A 24 -33.19 -7.03 48.82
N GLN A 25 -32.51 -6.47 49.83
CA GLN A 25 -31.34 -7.02 50.54
C GLN A 25 -31.75 -8.13 51.53
N ILE A 26 -30.80 -9.02 51.91
CA ILE A 26 -30.39 -9.34 53.31
C ILE A 26 -29.46 -10.59 53.37
N GLU A 27 -28.28 -10.34 53.97
CA GLU A 27 -27.43 -11.16 54.87
C GLU A 27 -26.85 -12.54 54.53
N ASN A 28 -25.50 -12.55 54.58
CA ASN A 28 -24.61 -13.42 55.37
C ASN A 28 -25.04 -14.86 55.71
N ASN A 29 -24.26 -15.84 55.23
CA ASN A 29 -23.55 -16.71 56.18
C ASN A 29 -22.33 -17.41 55.57
N SER A 30 -21.27 -17.42 56.35
CA SER A 30 -20.02 -18.15 56.11
C SER A 30 -20.19 -19.60 56.53
N GLN A 31 -19.77 -20.57 55.71
CA GLN A 31 -19.41 -21.89 56.19
C GLN A 31 -18.30 -22.49 55.30
N LYS A 32 -17.15 -22.72 55.94
CA LYS A 32 -16.05 -23.56 55.47
C LYS A 32 -16.56 -24.97 55.18
N LEU A 33 -15.95 -25.67 54.21
CA LEU A 33 -15.48 -27.06 54.35
C LEU A 33 -14.63 -27.49 53.13
N ASN A 34 -13.35 -27.73 53.41
CA ASN A 34 -12.42 -28.76 52.92
C ASN A 34 -12.28 -29.11 51.43
N VAL A 35 -11.11 -28.73 50.90
CA VAL A 35 -10.07 -29.56 50.25
C VAL A 35 -10.48 -30.98 49.86
N ASP A 36 -10.44 -31.27 48.56
CA ASP A 36 -9.82 -32.49 48.06
C ASP A 36 -9.04 -32.22 46.78
N ASN A 37 -7.79 -32.67 46.78
CA ASN A 37 -6.85 -32.62 45.67
C ASN A 37 -7.28 -33.59 44.58
N ASN A 38 -7.29 -33.15 43.33
CA ASN A 38 -7.05 -34.05 42.21
C ASN A 38 -6.23 -33.31 41.15
N GLU A 39 -5.08 -33.90 40.87
CA GLU A 39 -4.07 -33.50 39.91
C GLU A 39 -4.66 -33.42 38.49
N LEU A 40 -4.40 -32.31 37.79
CA LEU A 40 -4.62 -32.19 36.35
C LEU A 40 -3.28 -32.43 35.64
N PRO A 41 -3.20 -33.34 34.66
CA PRO A 41 -1.97 -33.56 33.92
C PRO A 41 -1.67 -32.37 33.01
N THR A 42 -0.45 -31.85 33.13
CA THR A 42 0.16 -30.88 32.22
C THR A 42 0.44 -31.53 30.87
N ASN A 43 -0.39 -31.26 29.86
CA ASN A 43 -0.04 -31.51 28.47
C ASN A 43 0.86 -30.37 27.97
N GLU A 44 2.16 -30.48 28.21
CA GLU A 44 3.17 -29.76 27.42
C GLU A 44 3.40 -30.51 26.11
N GLU A 45 2.70 -30.10 25.05
CA GLU A 45 3.06 -30.50 23.69
C GLU A 45 4.28 -29.68 23.24
N ASN A 46 5.47 -30.19 23.54
CA ASN A 46 6.72 -29.76 22.90
C ASN A 46 6.73 -30.27 21.45
N TYR A 47 6.37 -29.41 20.50
CA TYR A 47 6.62 -29.66 19.07
C TYR A 47 8.07 -29.29 18.73
N ASP A 48 8.92 -30.30 18.65
CA ASP A 48 10.29 -30.25 18.15
C ASP A 48 10.27 -30.22 16.61
N TRP A 49 10.77 -29.14 16.02
CA TRP A 49 10.76 -28.88 14.57
C TRP A 49 12.04 -29.34 13.85
N ASP A 50 12.98 -30.01 14.52
CA ASP A 50 14.31 -30.32 13.95
C ASP A 50 14.41 -31.67 13.21
N LYS A 51 13.31 -32.21 12.67
CA LYS A 51 13.37 -33.42 11.84
C LYS A 51 12.48 -33.32 10.62
N GLU A 52 13.00 -32.74 9.55
CA GLU A 52 12.68 -33.09 8.16
C GLU A 52 13.49 -32.19 7.20
N ILE A 53 14.77 -32.50 6.94
CA ILE A 53 15.42 -32.33 5.63
C ILE A 53 16.57 -33.36 5.52
N ASP A 54 16.26 -34.51 4.94
CA ASP A 54 17.14 -35.37 4.13
C ASP A 54 16.36 -35.50 2.80
N GLY A 55 16.85 -35.31 1.59
CA GLY A 55 18.14 -35.00 1.02
C GLY A 55 18.01 -35.35 -0.48
N SER A 56 18.35 -34.44 -1.39
CA SER A 56 18.74 -34.80 -2.76
C SER A 56 19.51 -33.64 -3.41
N PHE A 57 20.84 -33.74 -3.31
CA PHE A 57 21.79 -32.99 -4.11
C PHE A 57 21.80 -33.52 -5.53
N VAL A 58 21.75 -32.62 -6.53
CA VAL A 58 22.25 -32.89 -7.88
C VAL A 58 23.22 -31.78 -8.25
N ASN A 59 24.47 -32.20 -8.44
CA ASN A 59 25.59 -31.39 -8.92
C ASN A 59 25.32 -30.87 -10.33
N ASN A 60 25.78 -29.65 -10.63
CA ASN A 60 26.26 -29.35 -11.98
C ASN A 60 27.47 -28.42 -11.92
N GLU A 61 28.49 -28.85 -12.65
CA GLU A 61 29.85 -28.35 -12.70
C GLU A 61 29.94 -27.00 -13.44
N ILE A 62 30.89 -26.21 -12.96
CA ILE A 62 31.34 -24.95 -13.57
C ILE A 62 32.25 -25.29 -14.74
N THR A 63 32.02 -24.67 -15.90
CA THR A 63 32.99 -24.64 -17.00
C THR A 63 33.18 -23.19 -17.48
N GLU A 64 34.39 -22.69 -17.29
CA GLU A 64 34.90 -21.43 -17.87
C GLU A 64 35.31 -21.64 -19.35
N PRO A 65 35.31 -20.58 -20.17
CA PRO A 65 36.16 -20.51 -21.34
C PRO A 65 37.22 -19.38 -21.27
N PRO A 66 38.29 -19.45 -22.10
CA PRO A 66 39.61 -18.95 -21.77
C PRO A 66 39.96 -17.56 -22.32
N ILE A 67 41.05 -17.03 -21.76
CA ILE A 67 41.77 -15.80 -22.10
C ILE A 67 42.68 -16.00 -23.32
N ASN A 68 42.61 -15.08 -24.31
CA ASN A 68 43.71 -14.53 -25.14
C ASN A 68 43.10 -13.54 -26.16
N GLY A 69 43.67 -12.39 -26.55
CA GLY A 69 44.98 -11.80 -26.35
C GLY A 69 45.01 -10.37 -26.96
N LYS A 70 46.20 -9.77 -26.83
CA LYS A 70 46.62 -8.37 -27.04
C LYS A 70 46.25 -7.70 -28.39
N ALA A 71 46.02 -6.39 -28.35
CA ALA A 71 46.64 -5.41 -29.26
C ALA A 71 46.60 -3.98 -28.67
N GLU A 72 47.76 -3.33 -28.66
CA GLU A 72 48.03 -1.92 -28.34
C GLU A 72 47.50 -0.98 -29.44
N VAL A 73 47.20 0.29 -29.10
CA VAL A 73 47.70 1.54 -29.76
C VAL A 73 47.04 2.76 -29.06
N GLU A 74 47.86 3.58 -28.38
CA GLU A 74 47.58 5.00 -28.05
C GLU A 74 48.17 5.92 -29.15
N PRO A 75 48.13 7.27 -29.06
CA PRO A 75 47.00 8.18 -28.85
C PRO A 75 46.99 9.30 -29.93
N SER A 76 45.92 10.08 -30.05
CA SER A 76 46.02 11.39 -30.72
C SER A 76 45.23 12.47 -29.99
N LYS A 77 45.97 13.50 -29.61
CA LYS A 77 45.52 14.78 -29.06
C LYS A 77 44.95 15.65 -30.18
N SER A 78 43.90 16.42 -29.89
CA SER A 78 43.80 17.79 -30.37
C SER A 78 42.90 18.63 -29.47
N ASN A 79 43.53 19.59 -28.80
CA ASN A 79 42.91 20.84 -28.35
C ASN A 79 42.43 21.62 -29.57
N ASN A 80 41.41 22.45 -29.41
CA ASN A 80 41.45 23.85 -29.85
C ASN A 80 40.39 24.69 -29.13
N ASN A 81 40.90 25.62 -28.31
CA ASN A 81 40.23 26.84 -27.90
C ASN A 81 40.16 27.79 -29.09
N SER A 82 39.11 28.61 -29.15
CA SER A 82 39.20 29.95 -29.73
C SER A 82 38.19 30.90 -29.08
N ASP A 83 38.73 31.73 -28.20
CA ASP A 83 38.47 33.15 -27.95
C ASP A 83 37.17 33.79 -28.49
N GLU A 84 36.36 34.34 -27.59
CA GLU A 84 35.49 35.48 -27.86
C GLU A 84 35.89 36.71 -27.04
N LYS A 85 36.09 37.82 -27.75
CA LYS A 85 36.41 39.15 -27.24
C LYS A 85 35.18 39.84 -26.70
N GLN A 86 35.36 40.55 -25.59
CA GLN A 86 34.43 41.53 -25.04
C GLN A 86 34.17 42.69 -26.02
N GLN A 87 32.89 43.05 -26.20
CA GLN A 87 32.49 44.44 -26.47
C GLN A 87 31.21 44.78 -25.69
N THR A 88 31.31 45.89 -24.99
CA THR A 88 30.32 46.58 -24.19
C THR A 88 29.18 47.14 -25.04
N SER A 89 27.93 46.97 -24.62
CA SER A 89 26.90 48.00 -24.81
C SER A 89 25.77 47.87 -23.78
N THR A 90 25.51 49.00 -23.16
CA THR A 90 24.40 49.30 -22.25
C THR A 90 23.06 49.19 -22.96
N ASN A 91 22.11 48.44 -22.39
CA ASN A 91 20.70 48.81 -22.34
C ASN A 91 19.97 47.93 -21.31
N GLY A 92 19.11 48.57 -20.52
CA GLY A 92 18.37 47.94 -19.44
C GLY A 92 17.53 46.76 -19.91
N PHE A 93 17.77 45.61 -19.30
CA PHE A 93 16.82 44.52 -19.22
C PHE A 93 16.72 44.15 -17.75
N VAL A 94 15.53 44.31 -17.18
CA VAL A 94 15.16 43.57 -15.97
C VAL A 94 15.30 42.10 -16.36
N ARG A 95 16.37 41.46 -15.88
CA ARG A 95 16.45 40.00 -15.89
C ARG A 95 15.38 39.53 -14.94
N VAL A 96 14.18 39.29 -15.47
CA VAL A 96 13.34 38.23 -14.93
C VAL A 96 14.18 36.99 -15.16
N SER A 97 14.87 36.55 -14.12
CA SER A 97 15.41 35.20 -14.06
C SER A 97 14.19 34.28 -14.15
N LYS A 98 13.85 33.89 -15.38
CA LYS A 98 13.26 32.57 -15.62
C LYS A 98 14.33 31.57 -15.19
N GLU A 99 14.51 31.41 -13.89
CA GLU A 99 14.83 30.11 -13.36
C GLU A 99 13.56 29.29 -13.62
N ASN A 100 13.46 28.77 -14.85
CA ASN A 100 12.83 27.47 -15.00
C ASN A 100 13.79 26.49 -14.31
N SER A 101 13.80 26.51 -12.97
CA SER A 101 14.19 25.33 -12.22
C SER A 101 13.21 24.27 -12.71
N PHE A 102 13.69 23.34 -13.54
CA PHE A 102 12.92 22.15 -13.84
C PHE A 102 12.65 21.51 -12.50
N LYS A 103 11.40 21.64 -12.06
CA LYS A 103 10.95 21.02 -10.84
C LYS A 103 10.98 19.53 -11.10
N GLU A 104 11.66 18.80 -10.22
CA GLU A 104 11.68 17.35 -10.29
C GLU A 104 10.23 16.84 -10.28
N PRO A 105 9.87 15.93 -11.19
CA PRO A 105 8.51 15.42 -11.26
C PRO A 105 8.18 14.70 -9.97
N THR A 106 7.03 15.02 -9.40
CA THR A 106 6.53 14.41 -8.17
C THR A 106 5.35 13.49 -8.47
N ILE A 107 5.09 12.57 -7.56
CA ILE A 107 4.06 11.55 -7.72
C ILE A 107 3.16 11.52 -6.49
N ILE A 108 1.85 11.51 -6.72
CA ILE A 108 0.85 11.17 -5.71
C ILE A 108 0.53 9.69 -5.85
N HIS A 109 1.03 8.88 -4.91
CA HIS A 109 0.75 7.46 -4.80
C HIS A 109 -0.46 7.23 -3.90
N LEU A 110 -1.61 6.93 -4.51
CA LEU A 110 -2.86 6.59 -3.83
C LEU A 110 -2.89 5.09 -3.53
N ILE A 111 -2.87 4.71 -2.25
CA ILE A 111 -3.00 3.31 -1.83
C ILE A 111 -4.47 2.99 -1.59
N ASP A 112 -5.09 2.29 -2.54
CA ASP A 112 -6.52 1.95 -2.55
C ASP A 112 -6.72 0.42 -2.46
N GLY A 113 -7.97 -0.02 -2.44
CA GLY A 113 -8.41 -1.41 -2.40
C GLY A 113 -9.89 -1.55 -2.02
N GLU A 114 -10.58 -0.43 -1.71
CA GLU A 114 -12.00 -0.25 -1.37
C GLU A 114 -12.59 -1.08 -0.21
N LYS A 115 -12.19 -2.34 -0.05
CA LYS A 115 -12.60 -3.21 1.05
C LYS A 115 -11.77 -2.95 2.30
N GLY A 116 -12.42 -3.02 3.46
CA GLY A 116 -11.74 -3.09 4.75
C GLY A 116 -10.92 -4.39 4.85
N GLY A 117 -9.72 -4.30 5.40
CA GLY A 117 -8.88 -5.48 5.63
C GLY A 117 -8.19 -6.08 4.39
N CYS A 118 -8.22 -5.43 3.22
CA CYS A 118 -7.47 -5.90 2.04
C CYS A 118 -5.94 -5.71 2.16
N GLY A 119 -5.47 -4.98 3.16
CA GLY A 119 -4.03 -4.80 3.45
C GLY A 119 -3.44 -3.43 3.09
N LYS A 120 -4.24 -2.40 2.79
CA LYS A 120 -3.77 -1.04 2.43
C LYS A 120 -2.76 -0.45 3.40
N SER A 121 -3.06 -0.43 4.70
CA SER A 121 -2.13 0.09 5.71
C SER A 121 -0.83 -0.71 5.73
N PHE A 122 -0.91 -2.04 5.67
CA PHE A 122 0.27 -2.90 5.70
C PHE A 122 1.15 -2.74 4.43
N PHE A 123 0.52 -2.59 3.26
CA PHE A 123 1.20 -2.24 2.02
C PHE A 123 1.86 -0.86 2.13
N SER A 124 1.14 0.15 2.64
CA SER A 124 1.67 1.51 2.85
C SER A 124 2.89 1.51 3.77
N ARG A 125 2.86 0.76 4.88
CA ARG A 125 4.02 0.61 5.79
C ARG A 125 5.22 0.02 5.04
N THR A 126 5.00 -1.02 4.26
CA THR A 126 6.07 -1.67 3.48
C THR A 126 6.63 -0.73 2.40
N PHE A 127 5.76 0.07 1.77
CA PHE A 127 6.13 1.10 0.80
C PHE A 127 7.01 2.17 1.45
N VAL A 128 6.63 2.68 2.63
CA VAL A 128 7.43 3.65 3.38
C VAL A 128 8.81 3.08 3.71
N GLU A 129 8.90 1.84 4.19
CA GLU A 129 10.21 1.24 4.45
C GLU A 129 11.05 1.07 3.18
N TYR A 130 10.41 0.75 2.05
CA TYR A 130 11.12 0.68 0.77
C TYR A 130 11.70 2.05 0.40
N CYS A 131 10.90 3.12 0.47
CA CYS A 131 11.36 4.48 0.24
C CYS A 131 12.52 4.85 1.17
N ASN A 132 12.42 4.54 2.46
CA ASN A 132 13.50 4.75 3.43
C ASN A 132 14.78 4.01 3.01
N SER A 133 14.65 2.75 2.55
CA SER A 133 15.80 1.91 2.18
C SER A 133 16.57 2.43 0.96
N ILE A 134 15.92 3.17 0.07
CA ILE A 134 16.53 3.79 -1.12
C ILE A 134 16.70 5.31 -0.97
N ALA A 135 16.46 5.87 0.23
CA ALA A 135 16.48 7.30 0.51
C ALA A 135 15.58 8.15 -0.41
N TYR A 136 14.44 7.60 -0.83
CA TYR A 136 13.42 8.32 -1.59
C TYR A 136 12.61 9.24 -0.67
N ASP A 137 12.79 10.56 -0.80
CA ASP A 137 12.05 11.54 0.00
C ASP A 137 10.58 11.59 -0.43
N ILE A 138 9.71 11.15 0.48
CA ILE A 138 8.27 11.07 0.26
C ILE A 138 7.53 11.63 1.47
N ALA A 139 6.51 12.45 1.23
CA ALA A 139 5.58 12.86 2.26
C ALA A 139 4.55 11.75 2.49
N ILE A 140 4.19 11.50 3.76
CA ILE A 140 3.23 10.47 4.12
C ILE A 140 1.94 11.15 4.56
N VAL A 141 0.82 10.77 3.94
CA VAL A 141 -0.52 11.21 4.30
C VAL A 141 -1.35 10.00 4.71
N ASP A 142 -1.88 10.01 5.93
CA ASP A 142 -2.86 9.03 6.38
C ASP A 142 -4.26 9.63 6.29
N ALA A 143 -5.04 9.16 5.30
CA ALA A 143 -6.41 9.60 5.10
C ALA A 143 -7.43 8.69 5.82
N ASP A 144 -7.00 7.58 6.41
CA ASP A 144 -7.86 6.70 7.21
C ASP A 144 -7.87 7.13 8.68
N ILE A 145 -8.71 8.12 9.03
CA ILE A 145 -8.87 8.52 10.44
C ILE A 145 -9.55 7.46 11.30
N SER A 146 -10.24 6.50 10.68
CA SER A 146 -10.96 5.46 11.41
C SER A 146 -9.97 4.46 12.02
N ASN A 147 -8.85 4.24 11.34
CA ASN A 147 -7.77 3.40 11.81
C ASN A 147 -6.39 4.00 11.47
N LYS A 148 -5.83 4.75 12.43
CA LYS A 148 -4.58 5.52 12.29
C LYS A 148 -3.34 4.65 12.40
N ASP A 149 -3.28 3.58 11.62
CA ASP A 149 -2.19 2.60 11.67
C ASP A 149 -0.85 3.19 11.21
N ILE A 150 -0.87 4.15 10.29
CA ILE A 150 0.36 4.74 9.76
C ILE A 150 0.84 5.86 10.69
N ALA A 151 -0.05 6.79 11.02
CA ALA A 151 0.29 7.95 11.87
C ALA A 151 0.72 7.58 13.30
N THR A 152 0.37 6.38 13.78
CA THR A 152 0.81 5.89 15.10
C THR A 152 2.22 5.30 15.07
N ILE A 153 2.66 4.79 13.91
CA ILE A 153 3.91 4.03 13.76
C ILE A 153 5.04 4.89 13.18
N TYR A 154 4.73 5.76 12.23
CA TYR A 154 5.72 6.59 11.55
C TYR A 154 5.65 8.05 12.02
N PRO A 155 6.81 8.72 12.18
CA PRO A 155 6.85 10.15 12.43
C PRO A 155 6.47 10.94 11.17
N SER A 156 6.15 12.23 11.35
CA SER A 156 5.95 13.18 10.24
C SER A 156 4.85 12.77 9.24
N VAL A 157 3.80 12.13 9.75
CA VAL A 157 2.62 11.76 8.97
C VAL A 157 1.61 12.89 9.01
N GLU A 158 1.21 13.34 7.83
CA GLU A 158 0.14 14.31 7.65
C GLU A 158 -1.23 13.62 7.61
N VAL A 159 -2.28 14.36 7.99
CA VAL A 159 -3.65 13.84 7.94
C VAL A 159 -4.43 14.63 6.90
N ALA A 160 -5.08 13.92 5.98
CA ALA A 160 -6.02 14.48 5.02
C ALA A 160 -7.36 13.76 5.14
N PHE A 161 -8.44 14.35 4.63
CA PHE A 161 -9.74 13.72 4.67
C PHE A 161 -10.51 13.94 3.36
N PHE A 162 -11.13 12.87 2.87
CA PHE A 162 -12.00 12.90 1.70
C PHE A 162 -13.45 12.94 2.16
N SER A 163 -14.17 13.98 1.75
CA SER A 163 -15.56 14.19 2.13
C SER A 163 -16.38 14.64 0.92
N ASP A 164 -17.64 14.23 0.91
CA ASP A 164 -18.69 14.69 0.01
C ASP A 164 -19.30 16.04 0.43
N ASP A 165 -19.04 16.49 1.67
CA ASP A 165 -19.39 17.84 2.11
C ASP A 165 -18.48 18.85 1.40
N GLU A 166 -19.06 19.68 0.54
CA GLU A 166 -18.38 20.74 -0.20
C GLU A 166 -17.54 21.66 0.70
N LYS A 167 -17.97 21.87 1.96
CA LYS A 167 -17.22 22.70 2.92
C LYS A 167 -15.95 22.04 3.43
N LEU A 168 -15.85 20.72 3.30
CA LEU A 168 -14.72 19.91 3.72
C LEU A 168 -13.91 19.37 2.55
N ALA A 169 -14.36 19.57 1.30
CA ALA A 169 -13.68 19.11 0.10
C ALA A 169 -12.20 19.57 0.04
N SER A 170 -11.92 20.80 0.51
CA SER A 170 -10.56 21.35 0.53
C SER A 170 -9.61 20.66 1.52
N LYS A 171 -10.09 19.73 2.36
CA LYS A 171 -9.23 18.96 3.26
C LYS A 171 -8.35 17.95 2.53
N ALA A 172 -8.76 17.50 1.35
CA ALA A 172 -7.94 16.64 0.51
C ALA A 172 -6.87 17.43 -0.28
N ASP A 173 -7.09 18.72 -0.54
CA ASP A 173 -6.20 19.56 -1.38
C ASP A 173 -4.77 19.63 -0.84
N LYS A 174 -4.59 19.49 0.48
CA LYS A 174 -3.25 19.40 1.10
C LYS A 174 -2.39 18.30 0.48
N ILE A 175 -2.98 17.20 0.00
CA ILE A 175 -2.26 16.13 -0.71
C ILE A 175 -1.60 16.69 -1.98
N PHE A 176 -2.35 17.47 -2.74
CA PHE A 176 -1.85 18.07 -3.97
C PHE A 176 -0.88 19.22 -3.68
N ASP A 177 -1.12 20.02 -2.63
CA ASP A 177 -0.18 21.04 -2.15
C ASP A 177 1.18 20.43 -1.77
N LEU A 178 1.19 19.30 -1.04
CA LEU A 178 2.43 18.58 -0.71
C LEU A 178 3.13 18.04 -1.96
N ALA A 179 2.36 17.60 -2.95
CA ALA A 179 2.90 17.17 -4.24
C ALA A 179 3.59 18.31 -4.99
N PHE A 180 3.34 19.57 -4.62
CA PHE A 180 4.15 20.67 -5.14
C PHE A 180 5.58 20.71 -4.60
N GLU A 181 5.89 20.01 -3.52
CA GLU A 181 7.23 20.03 -2.91
C GLU A 181 7.94 18.70 -3.10
N LYS A 182 7.23 17.58 -2.94
CA LYS A 182 7.78 16.22 -3.09
C LYS A 182 6.68 15.20 -3.35
N SER A 183 7.05 14.00 -3.77
CA SER A 183 6.10 12.90 -3.91
C SER A 183 5.37 12.60 -2.60
N VAL A 184 4.15 12.07 -2.70
CA VAL A 184 3.24 11.85 -1.58
C VAL A 184 2.69 10.44 -1.62
N LEU A 185 2.82 9.69 -0.52
CA LEU A 185 2.10 8.44 -0.29
C LEU A 185 0.82 8.75 0.47
N VAL A 186 -0.33 8.32 -0.05
CA VAL A 186 -1.64 8.51 0.59
C VAL A 186 -2.24 7.15 0.93
N ASN A 187 -2.33 6.82 2.21
CA ASN A 187 -3.07 5.66 2.70
C ASN A 187 -4.57 6.00 2.73
N LEU A 188 -5.36 5.42 1.83
CA LEU A 188 -6.78 5.70 1.73
C LEU A 188 -7.62 4.80 2.67
N PRO A 189 -8.74 5.29 3.22
CA PRO A 189 -9.69 4.46 3.95
C PRO A 189 -10.43 3.50 3.02
N ALA A 190 -11.18 2.55 3.59
CA ALA A 190 -12.14 1.75 2.83
C ALA A 190 -13.34 2.61 2.37
N GLN A 191 -13.98 2.22 1.27
CA GLN A 191 -15.20 2.84 0.73
C GLN A 191 -15.05 4.35 0.47
N VAL A 192 -13.91 4.78 -0.08
CA VAL A 192 -13.61 6.20 -0.31
C VAL A 192 -13.63 6.57 -1.78
N TYR A 193 -13.79 5.59 -2.66
CA TYR A 193 -13.70 5.74 -4.11
C TYR A 193 -14.43 6.96 -4.66
N SER A 194 -15.72 7.13 -4.34
CA SER A 194 -16.52 8.25 -4.87
C SER A 194 -15.91 9.60 -4.50
N ASN A 195 -15.44 9.75 -3.27
CA ASN A 195 -14.91 11.01 -2.77
C ASN A 195 -13.54 11.32 -3.38
N VAL A 196 -12.70 10.30 -3.57
CA VAL A 196 -11.40 10.45 -4.26
C VAL A 196 -11.61 10.77 -5.74
N THR A 197 -12.53 10.08 -6.40
CA THR A 197 -12.84 10.30 -7.81
C THR A 197 -13.44 11.68 -8.04
N ASP A 198 -14.39 12.09 -7.21
CA ASP A 198 -14.94 13.45 -7.24
C ASP A 198 -13.86 14.51 -7.03
N TRP A 199 -12.96 14.30 -6.06
CA TRP A 199 -11.86 15.24 -5.80
C TRP A 199 -10.93 15.39 -7.01
N ILE A 200 -10.59 14.30 -7.69
CA ILE A 200 -9.74 14.33 -8.88
C ILE A 200 -10.46 14.97 -10.06
N GLN A 201 -11.66 14.50 -10.39
CA GLN A 201 -12.36 14.89 -11.63
C GLN A 201 -12.95 16.29 -11.56
N ARG A 202 -13.57 16.70 -10.45
CA ARG A 202 -14.21 18.03 -10.34
C ARG A 202 -13.20 19.17 -10.39
N ASN A 203 -11.97 18.91 -9.92
CA ASN A 203 -10.88 19.88 -9.90
C ASN A 203 -9.91 19.71 -11.07
N ASP A 204 -10.18 18.79 -12.00
CA ASP A 204 -9.32 18.44 -13.13
C ASP A 204 -7.83 18.22 -12.73
N LEU A 205 -7.63 17.52 -11.60
CA LEU A 205 -6.30 17.40 -10.99
C LEU A 205 -5.30 16.64 -11.85
N VAL A 206 -5.78 15.78 -12.74
CA VAL A 206 -4.92 15.10 -13.71
C VAL A 206 -4.26 16.11 -14.64
N ASN A 207 -5.04 17.01 -15.25
CA ASN A 207 -4.48 18.00 -16.18
C ASN A 207 -3.68 19.06 -15.42
N LEU A 208 -4.17 19.51 -14.25
CA LEU A 208 -3.39 20.38 -13.38
C LEU A 208 -2.05 19.75 -12.98
N GLY A 209 -2.04 18.43 -12.73
CA GLY A 209 -0.83 17.68 -12.44
C GLY A 209 0.13 17.66 -13.63
N LYS A 210 -0.37 17.38 -14.84
CA LYS A 210 0.42 17.43 -16.09
C LYS A 210 1.10 18.80 -16.27
N ASP A 211 0.37 19.90 -16.01
CA ASP A 211 0.89 21.27 -16.10
C ASP A 211 2.00 21.56 -15.07
N ASN A 212 2.00 20.84 -13.94
CA ASN A 212 2.92 21.07 -12.82
C ASN A 212 3.92 19.92 -12.60
N SER A 213 4.04 19.00 -13.57
CA SER A 213 4.88 17.79 -13.47
C SER A 213 4.56 16.88 -12.27
N ILE A 214 3.28 16.83 -11.88
CA ILE A 214 2.75 15.94 -10.85
C ILE A 214 1.98 14.81 -11.52
N LYS A 215 2.29 13.56 -11.18
CA LYS A 215 1.59 12.37 -11.69
C LYS A 215 0.79 11.70 -10.59
N PHE A 216 -0.26 10.97 -10.97
CA PHE A 216 -0.98 10.08 -10.06
C PHE A 216 -0.65 8.63 -10.37
N ILE A 217 -0.47 7.85 -9.30
CA ILE A 217 -0.37 6.40 -9.37
C ILE A 217 -1.34 5.82 -8.35
N LYS A 218 -2.22 4.94 -8.81
CA LYS A 218 -3.19 4.26 -7.97
C LYS A 218 -2.79 2.80 -7.76
N TRP A 219 -2.34 2.49 -6.55
CA TRP A 219 -1.99 1.15 -6.12
C TRP A 219 -3.20 0.47 -5.52
N PHE A 220 -3.84 -0.42 -6.27
CA PHE A 220 -5.04 -1.10 -5.85
C PHE A 220 -4.70 -2.44 -5.19
N VAL A 221 -4.74 -2.48 -3.86
CA VAL A 221 -4.48 -3.68 -3.05
C VAL A 221 -5.68 -4.61 -3.10
N CYS A 222 -5.59 -5.63 -3.95
CA CYS A 222 -6.64 -6.62 -4.18
C CYS A 222 -6.50 -7.82 -3.24
N MET A 223 -7.63 -8.27 -2.69
CA MET A 223 -7.71 -9.45 -1.82
C MET A 223 -8.11 -10.76 -2.53
N GLY A 224 -8.16 -10.77 -3.86
CA GLY A 224 -8.43 -11.99 -4.64
C GLY A 224 -9.91 -12.36 -4.83
N GLY A 225 -10.85 -11.50 -4.41
CA GLY A 225 -12.28 -11.71 -4.62
C GLY A 225 -12.85 -10.93 -5.81
N VAL A 226 -13.88 -11.46 -6.47
CA VAL A 226 -14.54 -10.86 -7.65
C VAL A 226 -14.93 -9.40 -7.42
N ASP A 227 -15.59 -9.05 -6.30
CA ASP A 227 -15.95 -7.64 -6.09
C ASP A 227 -14.72 -6.73 -5.94
N SER A 228 -13.61 -7.25 -5.40
CA SER A 228 -12.36 -6.48 -5.29
C SER A 228 -11.80 -6.17 -6.68
N VAL A 229 -11.89 -7.12 -7.61
CA VAL A 229 -11.50 -6.92 -9.01
C VAL A 229 -12.46 -5.94 -9.69
N ASN A 230 -13.78 -6.05 -9.47
CA ASN A 230 -14.74 -5.14 -10.07
C ASN A 230 -14.54 -3.68 -9.65
N PHE A 231 -14.15 -3.42 -8.39
CA PHE A 231 -13.76 -2.07 -7.96
C PHE A 231 -12.50 -1.55 -8.68
N PHE A 232 -11.54 -2.43 -8.95
CA PHE A 232 -10.37 -2.08 -9.75
C PHE A 232 -10.76 -1.74 -11.20
N LEU A 233 -11.59 -2.57 -11.83
CA LEU A 233 -12.08 -2.36 -13.20
C LEU A 233 -12.86 -1.05 -13.31
N GLN A 234 -13.74 -0.77 -12.35
CA GLN A 234 -14.43 0.52 -12.29
C GLN A 234 -13.44 1.70 -12.24
N SER A 235 -12.35 1.55 -11.49
CA SER A 235 -11.30 2.56 -11.45
C SER A 235 -10.54 2.72 -12.76
N LEU A 236 -10.43 1.67 -13.57
CA LEU A 236 -9.86 1.77 -14.92
C LEU A 236 -10.85 2.47 -15.86
N ASP A 237 -12.14 2.18 -15.75
CA ASP A 237 -13.16 2.83 -16.59
C ASP A 237 -13.26 4.34 -16.34
N ASP A 238 -13.15 4.79 -15.09
CA ASP A 238 -13.28 6.21 -14.73
C ASP A 238 -12.03 7.06 -15.03
N PHE A 239 -10.83 6.45 -15.04
CA PHE A 239 -9.56 7.18 -15.20
C PHE A 239 -8.73 6.75 -16.40
N GLY A 240 -9.00 5.58 -16.97
CA GLY A 240 -8.22 4.98 -18.04
C GLY A 240 -6.70 5.08 -17.81
N ASN A 241 -6.00 5.52 -18.85
CA ASN A 241 -4.55 5.71 -18.84
C ASN A 241 -4.12 7.13 -18.41
N ASP A 242 -5.05 7.98 -17.95
CA ASP A 242 -4.73 9.30 -17.41
C ASP A 242 -4.08 9.23 -16.01
N ILE A 243 -4.35 8.14 -15.29
CA ILE A 243 -3.68 7.75 -14.05
C ILE A 243 -3.01 6.38 -14.30
N ILE A 244 -1.84 6.16 -13.70
CA ILE A 244 -1.19 4.85 -13.76
C ILE A 244 -1.83 3.96 -12.69
N HIS A 245 -2.30 2.78 -13.07
CA HIS A 245 -2.86 1.82 -12.13
C HIS A 245 -1.90 0.67 -11.90
N VAL A 246 -1.79 0.25 -10.64
CA VAL A 246 -1.08 -0.96 -10.24
C VAL A 246 -2.07 -1.89 -9.55
N PHE A 247 -2.33 -3.04 -10.16
CA PHE A 247 -3.09 -4.12 -9.55
C PHE A 247 -2.17 -4.93 -8.62
N VAL A 248 -2.29 -4.68 -7.32
CA VAL A 248 -1.45 -5.32 -6.30
C VAL A 248 -2.13 -6.59 -5.82
N ARG A 249 -1.57 -7.74 -6.18
CA ARG A 249 -2.00 -9.06 -5.74
C ARG A 249 -1.48 -9.33 -4.33
N ASN A 250 -2.35 -9.23 -3.33
CA ASN A 250 -1.96 -9.50 -1.95
C ASN A 250 -1.89 -11.01 -1.67
N GLN A 251 -0.69 -11.57 -1.79
CA GLN A 251 -0.41 -13.00 -1.56
C GLN A 251 -0.62 -13.43 -0.10
N GLY A 252 -0.79 -12.49 0.82
CA GLY A 252 -1.15 -12.76 2.21
C GLY A 252 -2.63 -13.09 2.43
N LEU A 253 -3.50 -12.74 1.48
CA LEU A 253 -4.96 -12.93 1.56
C LEU A 253 -5.50 -13.89 0.50
N CYS A 254 -4.85 -13.96 -0.66
CA CYS A 254 -5.17 -14.91 -1.72
C CYS A 254 -3.87 -15.43 -2.31
N ASP A 255 -3.70 -16.74 -2.34
CA ASP A 255 -2.57 -17.43 -2.97
C ASP A 255 -2.92 -18.02 -4.35
N GLU A 256 -4.20 -18.03 -4.74
CA GLU A 256 -4.67 -18.62 -5.99
C GLU A 256 -5.32 -17.58 -6.92
N TRP A 257 -4.53 -17.04 -7.85
CA TRP A 257 -4.95 -15.93 -8.73
C TRP A 257 -5.47 -16.37 -10.09
N GLU A 258 -5.38 -17.66 -10.41
CA GLU A 258 -5.71 -18.18 -11.74
C GLU A 258 -7.17 -17.92 -12.14
N TYR A 259 -8.08 -17.99 -11.18
CA TYR A 259 -9.47 -17.64 -11.42
C TYR A 259 -9.64 -16.19 -11.90
N ILE A 260 -8.93 -15.23 -11.30
CA ILE A 260 -8.96 -13.82 -11.69
C ILE A 260 -8.30 -13.64 -13.06
N ASN A 261 -7.16 -14.31 -13.29
CA ASN A 261 -6.49 -14.26 -14.58
C ASN A 261 -7.41 -14.76 -15.70
N GLN A 262 -8.30 -15.72 -15.44
CA GLN A 262 -9.24 -16.24 -16.44
C GLN A 262 -10.54 -15.45 -16.56
N MET A 263 -10.78 -14.43 -15.72
CA MET A 263 -11.99 -13.60 -15.82
C MET A 263 -11.98 -12.83 -17.15
N PRO A 264 -13.03 -12.95 -17.99
CA PRO A 264 -13.09 -12.26 -19.27
C PRO A 264 -12.91 -10.74 -19.15
N GLU A 265 -13.52 -10.13 -18.13
CA GLU A 265 -13.44 -8.69 -17.89
C GLU A 265 -12.02 -8.24 -17.48
N PHE A 266 -11.30 -9.09 -16.74
CA PHE A 266 -9.91 -8.81 -16.37
C PHE A 266 -8.96 -8.98 -17.57
N GLN A 267 -9.19 -9.99 -18.42
CA GLN A 267 -8.44 -10.16 -19.67
C GLN A 267 -8.68 -9.00 -20.64
N SER A 268 -9.93 -8.57 -20.83
CA SER A 268 -10.23 -7.38 -21.62
C SER A 268 -9.52 -6.14 -21.07
N ALA A 269 -9.50 -5.97 -19.75
CA ALA A 269 -8.79 -4.84 -19.15
C ALA A 269 -7.27 -4.86 -19.40
N ILE A 270 -6.64 -6.05 -19.46
CA ILE A 270 -5.21 -6.18 -19.80
C ILE A 270 -4.94 -5.70 -21.23
N ASP A 271 -5.87 -5.97 -22.15
CA ASP A 271 -5.74 -5.55 -23.55
C ASP A 271 -6.06 -4.06 -23.74
N ASP A 272 -7.02 -3.53 -22.97
CA ASP A 272 -7.56 -2.18 -23.14
C ASP A 272 -6.77 -1.10 -22.38
N TYR A 273 -6.11 -1.45 -21.27
CA TYR A 273 -5.45 -0.51 -20.36
C TYR A 273 -3.99 -0.87 -20.05
N ASN A 274 -3.16 0.14 -19.83
CA ASN A 274 -1.73 -0.02 -19.52
C ASN A 274 -1.47 -0.09 -18.01
N PHE A 275 -2.15 -0.99 -17.29
CA PHE A 275 -1.93 -1.18 -15.86
C PHE A 275 -0.83 -2.21 -15.57
N ILE A 276 -0.18 -2.07 -14.42
CA ILE A 276 0.87 -2.99 -13.96
C ILE A 276 0.29 -4.00 -12.98
N VAL A 277 0.68 -5.26 -13.09
CA VAL A 277 0.38 -6.28 -12.07
C VAL A 277 1.62 -6.48 -11.19
N MET A 278 1.43 -6.40 -9.88
CA MET A 278 2.50 -6.58 -8.90
C MET A 278 2.09 -7.62 -7.85
N ASP A 279 3.01 -8.52 -7.49
CA ASP A 279 2.83 -9.42 -6.35
C ASP A 279 3.35 -8.81 -5.06
N PHE A 280 2.45 -8.64 -4.11
CA PHE A 280 2.82 -8.28 -2.75
C PHE A 280 2.91 -9.54 -1.89
N PRO A 281 4.10 -9.89 -1.38
CA PRO A 281 4.34 -11.21 -0.80
C PRO A 281 3.56 -11.43 0.51
N LYS A 282 3.38 -12.70 0.87
CA LYS A 282 2.79 -13.09 2.15
C LYS A 282 3.73 -12.77 3.30
N PHE A 283 3.26 -12.01 4.27
CA PHE A 283 3.97 -11.84 5.53
C PHE A 283 3.71 -13.02 6.50
N PRO A 284 4.74 -13.53 7.19
CA PRO A 284 4.56 -14.57 8.20
C PRO A 284 3.59 -14.16 9.32
N PHE A 285 2.64 -15.05 9.64
CA PHE A 285 1.50 -14.75 10.52
C PHE A 285 1.94 -14.28 11.92
N TRP A 286 2.85 -14.98 12.56
CA TRP A 286 3.26 -14.68 13.94
C TRP A 286 3.99 -13.35 14.02
N GLU A 287 4.90 -13.10 13.09
CA GLU A 287 5.65 -11.87 12.98
C GLU A 287 4.71 -10.68 12.71
N ARG A 288 3.66 -10.86 11.89
CA ARG A 288 2.68 -9.80 11.61
C ARG A 288 2.04 -9.31 12.91
N ASN A 289 1.41 -10.25 13.63
CA ASN A 289 0.69 -9.94 14.86
C ASN A 289 1.62 -9.40 15.95
N MET A 290 2.87 -9.86 15.99
CA MET A 290 3.88 -9.35 16.91
C MET A 290 4.22 -7.89 16.65
N ILE A 291 4.52 -7.52 15.40
CA ILE A 291 4.86 -6.15 15.02
C ILE A 291 3.66 -5.22 15.23
N ASP A 292 2.46 -5.67 14.84
CA ASP A 292 1.23 -4.89 15.01
C ASP A 292 0.92 -4.63 16.49
N ARG A 293 1.09 -5.65 17.35
CA ARG A 293 0.91 -5.50 18.80
C ARG A 293 1.91 -4.53 19.42
N LEU A 294 3.14 -4.51 18.92
CA LEU A 294 4.17 -3.60 19.41
C LEU A 294 4.00 -2.18 18.86
N GLY A 295 3.27 -2.00 17.75
CA GLY A 295 3.07 -0.68 17.12
C GLY A 295 4.37 -0.08 16.60
N ILE A 296 5.27 -0.92 16.07
CA ILE A 296 6.63 -0.51 15.65
C ILE A 296 6.84 -0.67 14.13
N THR A 297 7.85 0.03 13.63
CA THR A 297 8.33 -0.11 12.25
C THR A 297 9.01 -1.47 12.03
N PHE A 298 9.22 -1.86 10.78
CA PHE A 298 9.92 -3.12 10.50
C PHE A 298 11.38 -3.05 10.95
N ASP A 299 12.04 -1.90 10.79
CA ASP A 299 13.41 -1.67 11.26
C ASP A 299 13.52 -1.78 12.78
N MET A 300 12.58 -1.19 13.51
CA MET A 300 12.50 -1.33 14.96
C MET A 300 12.29 -2.80 15.37
N ALA A 301 11.46 -3.55 14.64
CA ALA A 301 11.25 -4.98 14.90
C ALA A 301 12.53 -5.81 14.66
N ILE A 302 13.29 -5.49 13.60
CA ILE A 302 14.58 -6.12 13.31
C ILE A 302 15.63 -5.81 14.40
N ALA A 303 15.59 -4.59 14.97
CA ALA A 303 16.48 -4.16 16.03
C ALA A 303 16.03 -4.61 17.45
N HIS A 304 14.79 -5.05 17.61
CA HIS A 304 14.19 -5.28 18.93
C HIS A 304 14.92 -6.39 19.72
N PRO A 305 15.36 -6.16 20.97
CA PRO A 305 16.15 -7.13 21.73
C PRO A 305 15.38 -8.43 22.00
N ASP A 306 14.08 -8.33 22.31
CA ASP A 306 13.25 -9.50 22.66
C ASP A 306 12.77 -10.31 21.45
N ILE A 307 12.99 -9.83 20.22
CA ILE A 307 12.67 -10.59 19.01
C ILE A 307 13.84 -11.52 18.70
N LYS A 308 13.57 -12.82 18.65
CA LYS A 308 14.57 -13.86 18.35
C LYS A 308 15.12 -13.73 16.92
N VAL A 309 16.28 -14.35 16.69
CA VAL A 309 17.00 -14.29 15.40
C VAL A 309 16.17 -14.79 14.22
N ILE A 310 15.41 -15.88 14.39
CA ILE A 310 14.61 -16.48 13.31
C ILE A 310 13.45 -15.57 12.86
N PRO A 311 12.59 -15.04 13.75
CA PRO A 311 11.62 -14.01 13.39
C PRO A 311 12.24 -12.80 12.68
N LYS A 312 13.39 -12.29 13.16
CA LYS A 312 14.11 -11.19 12.48
C LYS A 312 14.49 -11.55 11.05
N GLN A 313 14.98 -12.77 10.82
CA GLN A 313 15.33 -13.23 9.49
C GLN A 313 14.11 -13.34 8.57
N ARG A 314 12.97 -13.80 9.10
CA ARG A 314 11.70 -13.86 8.35
C ARG A 314 11.21 -12.48 7.92
N ILE A 315 11.30 -11.48 8.80
CA ILE A 315 10.98 -10.08 8.47
C ILE A 315 11.89 -9.59 7.34
N LYS A 316 13.21 -9.78 7.46
CA LYS A 316 14.18 -9.40 6.42
C LYS A 316 13.92 -10.07 5.08
N ASN A 317 13.59 -11.37 5.09
CA ASN A 317 13.28 -12.12 3.86
C ASN A 317 12.03 -11.56 3.17
N PHE A 318 10.98 -11.26 3.94
CA PHE A 318 9.80 -10.60 3.40
C PHE A 318 10.14 -9.25 2.77
N LEU A 319 10.84 -8.37 3.50
CA LEU A 319 11.18 -7.03 3.00
C LEU A 319 11.99 -7.11 1.71
N LYS A 320 12.96 -8.02 1.65
CA LYS A 320 13.74 -8.27 0.42
C LYS A 320 12.85 -8.59 -0.78
N VAL A 321 11.85 -9.45 -0.62
CA VAL A 321 10.93 -9.82 -1.71
C VAL A 321 9.98 -8.66 -2.03
N ALA A 322 9.41 -8.01 -1.02
CA ALA A 322 8.47 -6.90 -1.22
C ALA A 322 9.13 -5.70 -1.91
N TYR A 323 10.36 -5.37 -1.53
CA TYR A 323 11.16 -4.31 -2.14
C TYR A 323 11.51 -4.65 -3.59
N ALA A 324 11.87 -5.90 -3.87
CA ALA A 324 12.11 -6.34 -5.23
C ALA A 324 10.86 -6.20 -6.10
N SER A 325 9.68 -6.56 -5.58
CA SER A 325 8.40 -6.36 -6.28
C SER A 325 8.11 -4.88 -6.53
N LEU A 326 8.38 -3.98 -5.56
CA LEU A 326 8.15 -2.55 -5.71
C LEU A 326 9.12 -1.95 -6.74
N ALA A 327 10.40 -2.30 -6.64
CA ALA A 327 11.44 -1.89 -7.58
C ALA A 327 11.13 -2.32 -9.02
N ALA A 328 10.60 -3.54 -9.20
CA ALA A 328 10.26 -4.09 -10.51
C ALA A 328 9.12 -3.33 -11.23
N THR A 329 8.36 -2.49 -10.51
CA THR A 329 7.37 -1.60 -11.15
C THR A 329 8.03 -0.41 -11.84
N GLU A 330 9.25 -0.04 -11.44
CA GLU A 330 9.98 1.16 -11.89
C GLU A 330 9.26 2.49 -11.59
N LEU A 331 8.24 2.48 -10.73
CA LEU A 331 7.41 3.66 -10.40
C LEU A 331 7.94 4.47 -9.21
N ILE A 332 8.98 3.98 -8.52
CA ILE A 332 9.57 4.56 -7.31
C ILE A 332 11.09 4.52 -7.50
N GLN A 333 11.71 5.68 -7.71
CA GLN A 333 13.13 5.80 -8.10
C GLN A 333 13.82 6.93 -7.36
#